data_AF-A0A9Q2P407-F1
#
_entry.id   AF-A0A9Q2P407-F1
#
_cell.length_a   1.000
_cell.length_b   1.000
_cell.length_c   1.000
_cell.angle_alpha   90.00
_cell.angle_beta   90.00
_cell.angle_gamma   90.00
#
_symmetry.space_group_name_H-M   'P 1'
#
loop_
_entity.id
_entity.type
_entity.pdbx_description
1 polymer ?
#
loop_
_entity_poly.entity_id
_entity_poly.type
_entity_poly.pdbx_seq_one_letter_code
_entity_poly.pdbx_strand_id
1 'polypeptide(L)' 'MAIEKIQCASEVLDTFMGEQAQDDSLDQVTIAVIAGLRGDDKLTRTNLLRKLDEARKAALKDGDRQREGGS' A
#
# COMPACT_ATOMS: atom_id res chain seq x y z
N MET A 1 39.07 4.94 0.19
CA MET A 1 37.94 5.10 1.13
C MET A 1 36.72 5.44 0.29
N ALA A 2 35.69 4.59 0.31
CA ALA A 2 34.46 4.85 -0.43
C ALA A 2 33.64 5.88 0.36
N ILE A 3 33.27 6.97 -0.29
CA ILE A 3 32.31 7.93 0.26
C ILE A 3 30.95 7.25 0.14
N GLU A 4 30.39 6.75 1.23
CA GLU A 4 29.01 6.29 1.26
C GLU A 4 28.12 7.51 1.00
N LYS A 5 27.55 7.59 -0.20
CA LYS A 5 26.58 8.63 -0.53
C LYS A 5 25.33 8.37 0.31
N ILE A 6 24.94 9.35 1.12
CA ILE A 6 23.65 9.32 1.81
C ILE A 6 22.57 9.27 0.72
N GLN A 7 21.84 8.16 0.65
CA GLN A 7 20.75 7.97 -0.31
C GLN A 7 19.62 8.93 0.03
N CYS A 8 19.02 9.53 -0.98
CA CYS A 8 17.82 10.33 -0.81
C CYS A 8 16.59 9.43 -0.58
N ALA A 9 15.53 9.98 0.01
CA ALA A 9 14.34 9.23 0.37
C ALA A 9 13.71 8.48 -0.83
N SER A 10 13.80 9.03 -2.04
CA SER A 10 13.33 8.35 -3.26
C SER A 10 14.18 7.13 -3.60
N GLU A 11 15.51 7.23 -3.51
CA GLU A 11 16.43 6.11 -3.77
C GLU A 11 16.23 4.95 -2.78
N VAL A 12 15.99 5.28 -1.50
CA VAL A 12 15.70 4.28 -0.46
C VAL A 12 14.37 3.57 -0.75
N LEU A 13 13.33 4.32 -1.14
CA LEU A 13 12.02 3.76 -1.48
C LEU A 13 12.07 2.93 -2.77
N ASP A 14 12.82 3.36 -3.78
CA ASP A 14 13.03 2.63 -5.02
C ASP A 14 13.71 1.29 -4.76
N THR A 15 14.76 1.30 -3.92
CA THR A 15 15.50 0.10 -3.53
C THR A 15 14.60 -0.87 -2.78
N PHE A 16 13.89 -0.39 -1.74
CA PHE A 16 12.97 -1.22 -0.96
C PHE A 16 11.87 -1.83 -1.83
N MET A 17 11.23 -1.04 -2.69
CA MET A 17 10.18 -1.55 -3.59
C MET A 17 10.76 -2.56 -4.60
N GLY A 18 11.97 -2.33 -5.10
CA GLY A 18 12.67 -3.26 -5.99
C GLY A 18 12.98 -4.60 -5.32
N GLU A 19 13.42 -4.58 -4.07
CA GLU A 19 13.66 -5.79 -3.26
C GLU A 19 12.35 -6.53 -2.99
N GLN A 20 11.29 -5.83 -2.58
CA GLN A 20 9.98 -6.44 -2.37
C GLN A 20 9.39 -7.03 -3.66
N ALA A 21 9.64 -6.41 -4.81
CA ALA A 21 9.19 -6.93 -6.10
C ALA A 21 9.91 -8.22 -6.55
N GLN A 22 11.02 -8.59 -5.90
CA GLN A 22 11.71 -9.86 -6.11
C GLN A 22 11.26 -10.96 -5.13
N ASP A 23 10.33 -10.67 -4.23
CA ASP A 23 9.74 -11.68 -3.36
C ASP A 23 8.87 -12.61 -4.20
N ASP A 24 9.27 -13.89 -4.31
CA ASP A 24 8.55 -14.91 -5.08
C ASP A 24 7.11 -15.15 -4.58
N SER A 25 6.77 -14.68 -3.38
CA SER A 25 5.41 -14.71 -2.85
C SER A 25 4.51 -13.59 -3.40
N LEU A 26 5.08 -12.58 -4.05
CA LEU A 26 4.36 -11.48 -4.68
C LEU A 26 4.17 -11.75 -6.18
N ASP A 27 2.92 -11.82 -6.60
CA ASP A 27 2.60 -11.99 -8.01
C ASP A 27 2.89 -10.69 -8.81
N GLN A 28 3.24 -10.83 -10.09
CA GLN A 28 3.59 -9.69 -10.94
C GLN A 28 2.45 -8.69 -11.15
N VAL A 29 1.18 -9.13 -11.06
CA VAL A 29 0.02 -8.23 -11.14
C VAL A 29 -0.01 -7.32 -9.93
N THR A 30 0.23 -7.86 -8.73
CA THR A 30 0.34 -7.07 -7.50
C THR A 30 1.45 -6.02 -7.58
N ILE A 31 2.62 -6.38 -8.11
CA ILE A 31 3.75 -5.44 -8.33
C ILE A 31 3.35 -4.32 -9.30
N ALA A 32 2.73 -4.67 -10.43
CA ALA A 32 2.29 -3.70 -11.43
C ALA A 32 1.23 -2.72 -10.88
N VAL A 33 0.31 -3.21 -10.02
CA VAL A 33 -0.67 -2.34 -9.35
C VAL A 33 0.02 -1.37 -8.40
N ILE A 34 0.97 -1.84 -7.58
CA ILE A 34 1.71 -0.98 -6.63
C ILE A 34 2.49 0.09 -7.40
N ALA A 35 3.19 -0.28 -8.46
CA ALA A 35 3.94 0.65 -9.32
C ALA A 35 3.02 1.71 -9.94
N GLY A 36 1.84 1.31 -10.45
CA GLY A 36 0.85 2.24 -10.99
C GLY A 36 0.29 3.20 -9.94
N LEU A 37 -0.04 2.70 -8.74
CA LEU A 37 -0.50 3.55 -7.63
C LEU A 37 0.55 4.55 -7.17
N ARG A 38 1.84 4.20 -7.29
CA ARG A 38 2.94 5.11 -7.00
C ARG A 38 3.09 6.19 -8.06
N GLY A 39 3.07 5.82 -9.34
CA GLY A 39 3.16 6.75 -10.47
C GLY A 39 2.00 7.76 -10.50
N ASP A 40 0.84 7.36 -10.00
CA ASP A 40 -0.36 8.20 -9.88
C ASP A 40 -0.42 9.06 -8.59
N ASP A 41 0.64 9.07 -7.76
CA ASP A 41 0.65 9.72 -6.43
C ASP A 41 -0.48 9.26 -5.49
N LYS A 42 -1.01 8.06 -5.73
CA LYS A 42 -2.10 7.47 -4.93
C LYS A 42 -1.59 6.81 -3.65
N LEU A 43 -0.29 6.53 -3.53
CA LEU A 43 0.35 6.02 -2.32
C LEU A 43 0.79 7.11 -1.32
N THR A 44 0.31 8.35 -1.47
CA THR A 44 0.56 9.38 -0.46
C THR A 44 -0.07 9.01 0.89
N ARG A 45 0.58 9.40 1.98
CA ARG A 45 0.10 9.16 3.35
C ARG A 45 -1.37 9.56 3.54
N THR A 46 -1.78 10.69 2.98
CA THR A 46 -3.16 11.19 3.02
C THR A 46 -4.14 10.22 2.35
N ASN A 47 -3.81 9.72 1.16
CA ASN A 47 -4.67 8.79 0.42
C ASN A 47 -4.77 7.42 1.09
N LEU A 48 -3.67 6.92 1.66
CA LEU A 48 -3.65 5.67 2.41
C LEU A 48 -4.50 5.78 3.69
N LEU A 49 -4.37 6.88 4.44
CA LEU A 49 -5.18 7.11 5.64
C LEU A 49 -6.67 7.24 5.30
N ARG A 50 -7.02 7.89 4.19
CA ARG A 50 -8.41 7.98 3.72
C ARG A 50 -8.97 6.61 3.36
N LYS A 51 -8.25 5.80 2.58
CA LYS A 51 -8.66 4.43 2.23
C LYS A 51 -8.82 3.54 3.45
N LEU A 52 -7.95 3.68 4.44
CA LEU A 52 -8.05 2.96 5.71
C LEU A 52 -9.32 3.35 6.49
N ASP A 53 -9.64 4.64 6.54
CA ASP A 53 -10.88 5.12 7.18
C ASP A 53 -12.14 4.63 6.44
N GLU A 54 -12.12 4.62 5.11
CA GLU A 54 -13.20 4.06 4.29
C GLU A 54 -13.39 2.55 4.54
N ALA A 55 -12.30 1.78 4.58
CA ALA A 55 -12.35 0.35 4.88
C ALA A 55 -12.89 0.08 6.30
N ARG A 56 -12.47 0.87 7.29
CA ARG A 56 -13.00 0.79 8.67
C ARG A 56 -14.50 1.07 8.70
N LYS A 57 -14.95 2.12 8.02
CA LYS A 57 -16.38 2.47 7.91
C LYS A 57 -17.19 1.39 7.19
N ALA A 58 -16.65 0.78 6.14
CA ALA A 58 -17.30 -0.31 5.42
C ALA A 58 -17.45 -1.56 6.29
N ALA A 59 -16.38 -1.98 6.98
CA ALA A 59 -16.41 -3.13 7.88
C ALA A 59 -17.41 -2.95 9.04
N LEU A 60 -17.55 -1.73 9.56
CA LEU A 60 -18.54 -1.41 10.59
C LEU A 60 -19.98 -1.48 10.05
N LYS A 61 -20.23 -1.00 8.83
CA LYS A 61 -21.55 -1.09 8.18
C LYS A 61 -21.97 -2.52 7.84
N ASP A 62 -21.02 -3.36 7.43
CA ASP A 62 -21.31 -4.78 7.18
C ASP A 62 -21.60 -5.55 8.48
N GLY A 63 -20.95 -5.15 9.59
CA GLY A 63 -21.23 -5.69 10.92
C GLY A 63 -22.65 -5.38 11.42
N ASP A 64 -23.17 -4.18 11.15
CA ASP A 64 -24.54 -3.80 11.51
C ASP A 64 -25.59 -4.58 10.69
N ARG A 65 -25.31 -4.84 9.41
CA ARG A 65 -26.20 -5.64 8.55
C ARG A 65 -26.32 -7.10 8.98
N GLN A 66 -25.29 -7.64 9.62
CA GLN A 66 -25.28 -9.02 10.09
C GLN A 66 -26.02 -9.21 11.43
N ARG A 67 -26.29 -8.13 12.18
CA ARG A 67 -27.06 -8.16 13.44
C ARG A 67 -28.57 -8.03 13.27
N GLU A 68 -29.05 -7.41 12.18
CA GLU A 68 -30.49 -7.22 11.95
C GLU A 68 -31.16 -8.38 11.18
N GLY A 69 -30.39 -9.34 10.66
CA GLY A 69 -30.91 -10.50 9.91
C GLY A 69 -31.14 -11.79 10.71
N GLY A 70 -30.94 -11.75 12.03
CA GLY A 70 -31.20 -12.88 12.94
C GLY A 70 -32.45 -12.64 13.77
N SER A 71 -33.62 -12.97 13.22
CA SER A 71 -34.88 -13.15 13.95
C SER A 71 -35.59 -14.39 13.43
#